data_AF-A0A7I8D8C2-F1
#
_entry.id   AF-A0A7I8D8C2-F1
#
_cell.length_a   1.000
_cell.length_b   1.000
_cell.length_c   1.000
_cell.angle_alpha   90.00
_cell.angle_beta   90.00
_cell.angle_gamma   90.00
#
_symmetry.space_group_name_H-M   'P 1'
#
loop_
_entity.id
_entity.type
_entity.pdbx_description
1 polymer ?
#
loop_
_entity_poly.entity_id
_entity_poly.type
_entity_poly.pdbx_seq_one_letter_code
_entity_poly.pdbx_strand_id
1 'polypeptide(L)'
;MKLTGRIVRKRAYFDSEDRNINCITFLEIDDGVVVNGDKIKIIPILSEDSQIPQAVGESVEVEGEIQFKQIVTSSGKRNSSLMPILQPNRINKVSETA
;
A
#
# COMPACT_ATOMS: atom_id res chain seq x y z
N MET A 1 12.31 4.73 2.37
CA MET A 1 12.59 3.78 1.27
C MET A 1 11.76 4.17 0.05
N LYS A 2 12.22 3.82 -1.14
CA LYS A 2 11.59 4.16 -2.42
C LYS A 2 11.26 2.87 -3.17
N LEU A 3 9.99 2.68 -3.52
CA LEU A 3 9.48 1.49 -4.19
C LEU A 3 8.71 1.88 -5.45
N THR A 4 8.94 1.16 -6.54
CA THR A 4 8.12 1.23 -7.75
C THR A 4 7.31 -0.05 -7.85
N GLY A 5 6.06 0.07 -8.28
CA GLY A 5 5.24 -1.09 -8.52
C GLY A 5 3.91 -0.75 -9.18
N ARG A 6 3.16 -1.80 -9.47
CA ARG A 6 1.84 -1.72 -10.11
C ARG A 6 0.74 -1.90 -9.08
N ILE A 7 -0.32 -1.09 -9.19
CA ILE A 7 -1.49 -1.23 -8.33
C ILE A 7 -2.28 -2.45 -8.78
N VAL A 8 -2.34 -3.49 -7.95
CA VAL A 8 -3.08 -4.73 -8.27
C VAL A 8 -4.48 -4.77 -7.66
N ARG A 9 -4.72 -4.00 -6.61
CA ARG A 9 -6.03 -3.92 -5.97
C ARG A 9 -6.18 -2.64 -5.17
N LYS A 10 -7.40 -2.12 -5.14
CA LYS A 10 -7.84 -1.08 -4.20
C LYS A 10 -9.13 -1.52 -3.53
N ARG A 11 -9.35 -1.06 -2.31
CA ARG A 11 -10.66 -1.12 -1.66
C ARG A 11 -10.76 -0.06 -0.59
N ALA A 12 -12.01 0.30 -0.26
CA ALA A 12 -12.29 1.14 0.88
C ALA A 12 -11.73 0.51 2.17
N TYR A 13 -11.20 1.37 3.03
CA TYR A 13 -10.67 1.05 4.34
C TYR A 13 -11.43 1.90 5.35
N PHE A 14 -11.95 1.29 6.40
CA PHE A 14 -12.64 2.01 7.45
C PHE A 14 -12.12 1.50 8.78
N ASP A 15 -11.31 2.32 9.44
CA ASP A 15 -10.80 2.04 10.77
C ASP A 15 -11.32 3.10 11.73
N SER A 16 -11.93 2.66 12.82
CA SER A 16 -12.43 3.58 13.85
C SER A 16 -11.30 4.38 14.53
N GLU A 17 -10.08 3.84 14.51
CA GLU A 17 -8.90 4.47 15.10
C GLU A 17 -8.21 5.47 14.15
N ASP A 18 -8.42 5.32 12.83
CA ASP A 18 -7.80 6.19 11.82
C ASP A 18 -8.84 6.69 10.82
N ARG A 19 -9.41 7.86 11.14
CA ARG A 19 -10.51 8.47 10.39
C ARG A 19 -10.08 9.13 9.08
N ASN A 20 -8.80 9.39 8.91
CA ASN A 20 -8.29 10.06 7.73
C ASN A 20 -7.98 9.03 6.63
N ILE A 21 -7.60 7.81 6.99
CA ILE A 21 -7.36 6.74 6.02
C ILE A 21 -8.68 6.10 5.59
N ASN A 22 -8.98 6.18 4.30
CA ASN A 22 -10.20 5.61 3.72
C ASN A 22 -9.96 4.58 2.59
N CYS A 23 -8.69 4.30 2.26
CA CYS A 23 -8.33 3.38 1.19
C CYS A 23 -7.15 2.48 1.60
N ILE A 24 -7.21 1.23 1.16
CA ILE A 24 -6.06 0.33 1.14
C ILE A 24 -5.74 -0.03 -0.31
N THR A 25 -4.54 0.32 -0.73
CA THR A 25 -3.99 0.03 -2.06
C THR A 25 -2.97 -1.09 -1.93
N PHE A 26 -3.07 -2.11 -2.77
CA PHE A 26 -2.10 -3.21 -2.81
C PHE A 26 -1.16 -2.97 -3.99
N LEU A 27 0.12 -2.80 -3.69
CA LEU A 27 1.17 -2.54 -4.66
C LEU A 27 1.97 -3.82 -4.90
N GLU A 28 1.97 -4.31 -6.14
CA GLU A 28 2.91 -5.34 -6.60
C GLU A 28 4.23 -4.67 -6.96
N ILE A 29 5.27 -4.92 -6.16
CA ILE A 29 6.59 -4.30 -6.26
C ILE A 29 7.43 -5.07 -7.28
N ASP A 30 8.03 -4.35 -8.23
CA ASP A 30 8.77 -4.93 -9.37
C ASP A 30 9.89 -5.89 -8.90
N ASP A 31 10.76 -5.43 -8.02
CA ASP A 31 11.88 -6.21 -7.49
C ASP A 31 11.56 -6.96 -6.20
N GLY A 32 10.39 -6.73 -5.61
CA GLY A 32 10.06 -7.10 -4.23
C GLY A 32 10.88 -6.32 -3.19
N VAL A 33 10.49 -6.44 -1.92
CA VAL A 33 11.20 -5.82 -0.78
C VAL A 33 11.50 -6.88 0.29
N VAL A 34 12.71 -6.86 0.83
CA VAL A 34 13.09 -7.77 1.93
C VAL A 34 12.64 -7.15 3.26
N VAL A 35 11.81 -7.90 4.00
CA VAL A 35 11.26 -7.50 5.29
C VAL A 35 11.44 -8.66 6.25
N ASN A 36 12.19 -8.45 7.34
CA ASN A 36 12.52 -9.49 8.32
C ASN A 36 13.09 -10.79 7.72
N GLY A 37 13.83 -10.69 6.61
CA GLY A 37 14.41 -11.84 5.91
C GLY A 37 13.52 -12.44 4.81
N ASP A 38 12.24 -12.07 4.76
CA ASP A 38 11.30 -12.54 3.74
C ASP A 38 11.20 -11.55 2.57
N LYS A 39 11.19 -12.08 1.34
CA LYS A 39 10.98 -11.26 0.14
C LYS A 39 9.49 -11.11 -0.15
N ILE A 40 8.98 -9.89 -0.01
CA ILE A 40 7.58 -9.53 -0.21
C ILE A 40 7.39 -8.93 -1.60
N LYS A 41 6.45 -9.48 -2.38
CA LYS A 41 6.08 -8.95 -3.70
C LYS A 41 4.88 -8.01 -3.67
N ILE A 42 3.95 -8.18 -2.73
CA ILE A 42 2.77 -7.34 -2.62
C ILE A 42 2.76 -6.69 -1.24
N ILE A 43 2.77 -5.37 -1.20
CA ILE A 43 2.66 -4.62 0.05
C ILE A 43 1.39 -3.75 0.04
N PRO A 44 0.57 -3.82 1.11
CA PRO A 44 -0.51 -2.87 1.30
C PRO A 44 0.02 -1.47 1.66
N ILE A 45 -0.68 -0.45 1.18
CA ILE A 45 -0.50 0.96 1.47
C ILE A 45 -1.81 1.46 2.08
N LEU A 46 -1.73 2.06 3.26
CA LEU A 46 -2.86 2.73 3.89
C LEU A 46 -2.76 4.22 3.58
N SER A 47 -3.76 4.76 2.90
CA SER A 47 -3.78 6.17 2.51
C SER A 47 -5.22 6.70 2.41
N GLU A 48 -5.34 8.02 2.26
CA GLU A 48 -6.52 8.59 1.62
C GLU A 48 -6.55 8.13 0.15
N ASP A 49 -7.72 7.88 -0.40
CA ASP A 49 -7.88 7.48 -1.81
C ASP A 49 -7.34 8.57 -2.76
N SER A 50 -7.47 9.84 -2.37
CA SER A 50 -6.94 11.00 -3.09
C SER A 50 -5.41 11.02 -3.19
N GLN A 51 -4.69 10.38 -2.26
CA GLN A 51 -3.23 10.38 -2.23
C GLN A 51 -2.63 9.48 -3.32
N ILE A 52 -3.35 8.43 -3.71
CA ILE A 52 -2.97 7.55 -4.82
C ILE A 52 -4.08 7.64 -5.85
N PRO A 53 -4.16 8.70 -6.67
CA PRO A 53 -5.23 8.83 -7.66
C PRO A 53 -5.18 7.78 -8.78
N GLN A 54 -4.06 7.05 -8.92
CA GLN A 54 -3.84 6.06 -9.96
C GLN A 54 -4.84 4.89 -9.88
N ALA A 55 -5.26 4.37 -11.02
CA ALA A 55 -6.18 3.24 -11.11
C ALA A 55 -5.48 1.90 -10.87
N VAL A 56 -6.28 0.85 -10.65
CA VAL A 56 -5.77 -0.54 -10.69
C VAL A 56 -5.21 -0.81 -12.10
N GLY A 57 -4.01 -1.39 -12.16
CA GLY A 57 -3.26 -1.64 -13.39
C GLY A 57 -2.17 -0.60 -13.66
N GLU A 58 -2.27 0.60 -13.09
CA GLU A 58 -1.27 1.65 -13.28
C GLU A 58 -0.06 1.50 -12.33
N SER A 59 1.08 2.03 -12.78
CA SER A 59 2.32 2.05 -12.01
C SER A 59 2.46 3.33 -11.18
N VAL A 60 3.02 3.17 -9.99
CA VAL A 60 3.25 4.26 -9.04
C VAL A 60 4.60 4.08 -8.36
N GLU A 61 5.23 5.20 -8.06
CA GLU A 61 6.43 5.27 -7.26
C GLU A 61 6.07 5.83 -5.89
N VAL A 62 6.38 5.08 -4.84
CA VAL A 62 6.03 5.44 -3.46
C VAL A 62 7.29 5.53 -2.63
N GLU A 63 7.47 6.67 -1.99
CA GLU A 63 8.48 6.88 -0.97
C GLU A 63 7.81 6.87 0.40
N GLY A 64 8.34 6.06 1.32
CA GLY A 64 7.74 5.86 2.63
C GLY A 64 8.55 4.94 3.52
N GLU A 65 7.91 4.43 4.56
CA GLU A 65 8.50 3.49 5.51
C GLU A 65 7.60 2.28 5.73
N ILE A 66 8.21 1.14 6.06
CA ILE A 66 7.45 -0.06 6.40
C ILE A 66 7.12 -0.02 7.89
N GLN A 67 5.83 -0.08 8.20
CA GLN A 67 5.32 -0.20 9.54
C GLN A 67 4.59 -1.54 9.70
N PHE A 68 4.70 -2.15 10.87
CA PHE A 68 3.98 -3.38 11.19
C PHE A 68 2.67 -3.03 11.89
N LYS A 69 1.54 -3.26 11.21
CA LYS A 69 0.21 -2.93 11.72
C LYS A 69 -0.75 -4.10 11.56
N GLN A 70 -1.76 -4.12 12.43
CA GLN A 70 -2.99 -4.87 12.17
C GLN A 70 -3.92 -3.99 11.34
N ILE A 71 -4.55 -4.55 10.32
CA ILE A 71 -5.46 -3.83 9.42
C ILE A 71 -6.81 -4.52 9.35
N VAL A 72 -7.85 -3.72 9.12
CA VAL A 72 -9.20 -4.23 8.83
C VAL A 72 -9.20 -4.99 7.51
N THR A 73 -9.51 -6.29 7.53
CA THR A 73 -9.59 -7.17 6.36
C THR A 73 -10.88 -6.95 5.57
N SER A 74 -11.05 -7.67 4.45
CA SER A 74 -12.29 -7.64 3.67
C SER A 74 -13.51 -8.16 4.43
N SER A 75 -13.33 -8.89 5.54
CA SER A 75 -14.44 -9.32 6.40
C SER A 75 -14.83 -8.27 7.46
N GLY A 76 -14.20 -7.10 7.47
CA GLY A 76 -14.42 -6.06 8.48
C GLY A 76 -13.74 -6.34 9.83
N LYS A 77 -13.00 -7.44 9.98
CA LYS A 77 -12.24 -7.77 11.21
C LYS A 77 -10.77 -7.43 11.02
N ARG A 78 -10.07 -7.05 12.09
CA ARG A 78 -8.61 -6.95 12.08
C ARG A 78 -7.99 -8.33 11.84
N ASN A 79 -6.89 -8.37 11.10
CA ASN A 79 -6.09 -9.57 10.97
C ASN A 79 -5.41 -9.92 12.31
N SER A 80 -5.09 -11.20 12.50
CA SER A 80 -4.56 -11.70 13.77
C SER A 80 -3.11 -11.29 14.06
N SER A 81 -2.32 -11.04 13.02
CA SER A 81 -0.87 -10.82 13.13
C SER A 81 -0.50 -9.46 12.56
N LEU A 82 0.55 -8.83 13.09
CA LEU A 82 1.07 -7.61 12.47
C LEU A 82 1.59 -7.96 11.07
N MET A 83 1.20 -7.16 10.08
CA MET A 83 1.70 -7.28 8.72
C MET A 83 2.43 -6.00 8.29
N PRO A 84 3.42 -6.12 7.40
CA PRO A 84 4.11 -4.96 6.87
C PRO A 84 3.17 -4.16 5.97
N ILE A 85 3.04 -2.88 6.28
CA ILE A 85 2.31 -1.86 5.54
C ILE A 85 3.33 -0.81 5.11
N LEU A 86 3.25 -0.34 3.87
CA LEU A 86 3.98 0.85 3.45
C LEU A 86 3.18 2.09 3.82
N GLN A 87 3.72 2.92 4.72
CA GLN A 87 3.19 4.23 5.04
C GLN A 87 3.82 5.26 4.09
N PRO A 88 3.05 5.88 3.18
CA PRO A 88 3.62 6.78 2.19
C PRO A 88 3.92 8.15 2.82
N ASN A 89 5.10 8.68 2.52
CA ASN A 89 5.48 10.08 2.77
C ASN A 89 5.30 10.92 1.50
N ARG A 90 5.55 10.31 0.34
CA ARG A 90 5.42 10.94 -0.99
C ARG A 90 5.04 9.90 -2.03
N ILE A 91 4.16 10.29 -2.95
CA ILE A 91 3.68 9.44 -4.05
C ILE A 91 3.89 10.19 -5.36
N ASN A 92 4.62 9.56 -6.29
CA ASN A 92 4.87 10.11 -7.63
C ASN A 92 4.23 9.20 -8.68
N LYS A 93 3.63 9.83 -9.71
CA LYS A 93 3.16 9.08 -10.88
C LYS A 93 4.37 8.65 -11.71
N VAL A 94 4.40 7.38 -12.10
CA VAL A 94 5.30 6.91 -13.14
C VAL A 94 4.55 7.07 -14.46
N SER A 95 4.92 8.06 -15.26
CA SER A 95 4.39 8.17 -16.62
C SER A 95 5.04 7.08 -17.46
N GLU A 96 4.24 6.23 -18.10
CA GLU A 96 4.75 5.41 -19.20
C GLU A 96 5.18 6.37 -20.32
N THR A 97 6.49 6.47 -20.58
CA THR A 97 6.98 6.97 -21.86
C THR A 97 6.51 6.00 -22.94
N ALA A 98 5.56 6.46 -23.75
CA ALA A 98 5.13 5.80 -24.98
C ALA A 98 6.28 5.70 -25.99
#